data_AF-A0A562SKE4-F1
#
_entry.id   AF-A0A562SKE4-F1
#
_cell.length_a   1.000
_cell.length_b   1.000
_cell.length_c   1.000
_cell.angle_alpha   90.00
_cell.angle_beta   90.00
_cell.angle_gamma   90.00
#
_symmetry.space_group_name_H-M   'P 1'
#
loop_
_entity.id
_entity.type
_entity.pdbx_description
1 polymer ?
#
loop_
_entity_poly.entity_id
_entity_poly.type
_entity_poly.pdbx_seq_one_letter_code
_entity_poly.pdbx_strand_id
1 'polypeptide(L)'
;MLSRLQFISIFYIAALLLFTVYWANYYPTYSGHTKGEELFTALEVFLLLSFFYFVVLQLSVTRNNWVLALFLPIINAIVTFLITVVVLWLGSFDGNPVEDILIFGVTYTLLSATVGLVLWRKI
;
A
#
# COMPACT_ATOMS: atom_id res chain seq x y z
N MET A 1 -9.26 -24.05 -6.06
CA MET A 1 -8.10 -23.92 -5.15
C MET A 1 -7.37 -22.62 -5.45
N LEU A 2 -7.02 -21.84 -4.43
CA LEU A 2 -6.22 -20.63 -4.60
C LEU A 2 -4.75 -21.01 -4.87
N SER A 3 -4.11 -20.31 -5.80
CA SER A 3 -2.67 -20.44 -6.02
C SER A 3 -1.87 -19.85 -4.85
N ARG A 4 -0.63 -20.29 -4.67
CA ARG A 4 0.29 -19.75 -3.65
C ARG A 4 0.40 -18.22 -3.70
N LEU A 5 0.48 -17.64 -4.90
CA LEU A 5 0.58 -16.18 -5.10
C LEU A 5 -0.70 -15.45 -4.67
N GLN A 6 -1.87 -16.04 -4.90
CA GLN A 6 -3.14 -15.49 -4.43
C GLN A 6 -3.21 -15.52 -2.91
N PHE A 7 -2.75 -16.60 -2.27
CA PHE A 7 -2.72 -16.68 -0.81
C PHE A 7 -1.80 -15.61 -0.18
N ILE A 8 -0.60 -15.45 -0.73
CA ILE A 8 0.35 -14.39 -0.31
C ILE A 8 -0.30 -13.00 -0.46
N SER A 9 -0.97 -12.76 -1.59
CA SER A 9 -1.60 -11.46 -1.88
C SER A 9 -2.80 -11.19 -0.98
N ILE A 10 -3.62 -12.19 -0.66
CA ILE A 10 -4.73 -12.04 0.29
C ILE A 10 -4.21 -11.69 1.68
N PHE A 11 -3.16 -12.36 2.15
CA PHE A 11 -2.54 -12.06 3.43
C PHE A 11 -2.00 -10.63 3.46
N TYR A 12 -1.29 -10.21 2.41
CA TYR A 12 -0.80 -8.84 2.26
C TYR A 12 -1.93 -7.82 2.29
N ILE A 13 -2.99 -8.02 1.49
CA ILE A 13 -4.16 -7.12 1.44
C ILE A 13 -4.79 -7.01 2.83
N ALA A 14 -5.02 -8.13 3.51
CA ALA A 14 -5.62 -8.13 4.85
C ALA A 14 -4.74 -7.36 5.85
N ALA A 15 -3.43 -7.62 5.86
CA ALA A 15 -2.51 -6.93 6.76
C ALA A 15 -2.48 -5.41 6.52
N LEU A 16 -2.38 -4.98 5.27
CA LEU A 16 -2.32 -3.55 4.93
C LEU A 16 -3.64 -2.83 5.19
N LEU A 17 -4.79 -3.46 4.88
CA LEU A 17 -6.09 -2.85 5.15
C LEU A 17 -6.37 -2.77 6.66
N LEU A 18 -6.02 -3.80 7.44
CA LEU A 18 -6.13 -3.75 8.90
C LEU A 18 -5.26 -2.63 9.47
N PHE A 19 -4.01 -2.51 9.00
CA PHE A 19 -3.15 -1.40 9.37
C PHE A 19 -3.73 -0.05 8.96
N THR A 20 -4.25 0.08 7.74
CA THR A 20 -4.84 1.32 7.23
C THR A 20 -6.01 1.78 8.10
N VAL A 21 -6.94 0.86 8.41
CA VAL A 21 -8.10 1.17 9.27
C VAL A 21 -7.65 1.49 10.68
N TYR A 22 -6.73 0.71 11.24
CA TYR A 22 -6.19 0.99 12.58
C TYR A 22 -5.54 2.37 12.62
N TRP A 23 -4.62 2.66 11.70
CA TRP A 23 -3.88 3.91 11.68
C TRP A 23 -4.82 5.10 11.47
N ALA A 24 -5.75 5.03 10.52
CA ALA A 24 -6.72 6.10 10.27
C ALA A 24 -7.54 6.47 11.52
N ASN A 25 -7.92 5.50 12.35
CA ASN A 25 -8.75 5.74 13.53
C ASN A 25 -7.95 6.10 14.79
N TYR A 26 -6.71 5.62 14.91
CA TYR A 26 -5.94 5.73 16.14
C TYR A 26 -4.74 6.68 16.06
N TYR A 27 -4.32 7.12 14.86
CA TYR A 27 -3.23 8.10 14.74
C TYR A 27 -3.43 9.39 15.58
N PRO A 28 -4.65 9.96 15.75
CA PRO A 28 -4.82 11.19 16.54
C PRO A 28 -4.46 11.01 18.01
N THR A 29 -4.37 9.76 18.47
CA THR A 29 -4.05 9.39 19.85
C THR A 29 -2.54 9.33 20.09
N TYR A 30 -1.73 9.12 19.04
CA TYR A 30 -0.30 8.79 19.16
C TYR A 30 0.64 9.79 18.50
N SER A 31 0.22 10.51 17.45
CA SER A 31 1.02 11.57 16.82
C SER A 31 0.66 12.91 17.44
N GLY A 32 1.62 13.58 18.07
CA GLY A 32 1.42 14.86 18.72
C GLY A 32 1.10 15.98 17.72
N HIS A 33 -0.17 16.16 17.36
CA HIS A 33 -0.78 17.32 16.71
C HIS A 33 -0.10 17.98 15.47
N THR A 34 0.98 17.42 14.91
CA THR A 34 1.65 17.94 13.72
C THR A 34 1.03 17.36 12.46
N LYS A 35 0.26 18.18 11.75
CA LYS A 35 -0.33 17.82 10.44
C LYS A 35 0.77 17.37 9.47
N GLY A 36 0.59 16.23 8.82
CA GLY A 36 1.48 15.65 7.81
C GLY A 36 2.36 14.51 8.31
N GLU A 37 2.61 14.40 9.62
CA GLU A 37 3.39 13.27 10.18
C GLU A 37 2.62 11.95 10.12
N GLU A 38 1.29 12.02 10.16
CA GLU A 38 0.41 10.86 10.10
C GLU A 38 0.57 10.06 8.81
N LEU A 39 0.64 10.76 7.66
CA LEU A 39 0.77 10.11 6.35
C LEU A 39 2.20 9.64 6.10
N PHE A 40 3.19 10.38 6.60
CA PHE A 40 4.60 9.99 6.48
C PHE A 40 4.90 8.71 7.27
N THR A 41 4.42 8.61 8.51
CA THR A 41 4.58 7.40 9.34
C THR A 41 3.83 6.22 8.72
N ALA A 42 2.61 6.44 8.21
CA ALA A 42 1.87 5.40 7.49
C ALA A 42 2.64 4.91 6.27
N LEU A 43 3.25 5.83 5.51
CA LEU A 43 4.01 5.53 4.32
C LEU A 43 5.21 4.63 4.60
N GLU A 44 5.94 4.84 5.69
CA GLU A 44 7.05 3.95 6.07
C GLU A 44 6.59 2.50 6.26
N VAL A 45 5.46 2.30 6.95
CA VAL A 45 4.87 0.97 7.16
C VAL A 45 4.37 0.37 5.83
N PHE A 46 3.74 1.18 4.98
CA PHE A 46 3.28 0.77 3.65
C PHE A 46 4.45 0.32 2.76
N LEU A 47 5.55 1.06 2.76
CA LEU A 47 6.76 0.72 2.02
C LEU A 47 7.38 -0.57 2.56
N LEU A 48 7.52 -0.70 3.89
CA LEU A 48 8.11 -1.87 4.53
C LEU A 48 7.32 -3.15 4.22
N LEU A 49 6.00 -3.14 4.44
CA LEU A 49 5.16 -4.31 4.21
C LEU A 49 5.08 -4.68 2.72
N SER A 50 5.08 -3.68 1.84
CA SER A 50 5.07 -3.93 0.39
C SER A 50 6.40 -4.44 -0.12
N PHE A 51 7.50 -3.94 0.43
CA PHE A 51 8.82 -4.47 0.15
C PHE A 51 8.88 -5.96 0.47
N PHE A 52 8.46 -6.37 1.66
CA PHE A 52 8.40 -7.79 2.02
C PHE A 52 7.47 -8.58 1.09
N TYR A 53 6.30 -8.03 0.77
CA TYR A 53 5.37 -8.66 -0.17
C TYR A 53 6.02 -8.94 -1.54
N PHE A 54 6.63 -7.94 -2.18
CA PHE A 54 7.26 -8.12 -3.48
C PHE A 54 8.48 -9.04 -3.42
N VAL A 55 9.27 -9.00 -2.34
CA VAL A 55 10.36 -9.96 -2.13
C VAL A 55 9.83 -11.39 -2.01
N VAL A 56 8.77 -11.61 -1.24
CA VAL A 56 8.15 -12.93 -1.07
C VAL A 56 7.54 -13.43 -2.38
N LEU A 57 6.90 -12.56 -3.16
CA LEU A 57 6.43 -12.91 -4.51
C LEU A 57 7.59 -13.32 -5.41
N GLN A 58 8.66 -12.53 -5.42
CA GLN A 58 9.86 -12.76 -6.23
C GLN A 58 10.58 -14.05 -5.86
N LEU A 59 10.66 -14.39 -4.57
CA LEU A 59 11.18 -15.69 -4.10
C LEU A 59 10.25 -16.86 -4.43
N SER A 60 8.95 -16.61 -4.62
CA SER A 60 7.96 -17.65 -4.92
C SER A 60 7.90 -18.06 -6.40
N VAL A 61 8.61 -17.36 -7.28
CA VAL A 61 8.74 -17.71 -8.71
C VAL A 61 10.19 -17.67 -9.17
N THR A 62 10.53 -18.55 -10.09
CA THR A 62 11.83 -18.59 -10.78
C THR A 62 11.87 -17.54 -11.90
N ARG A 63 11.81 -16.25 -11.56
CA ARG A 63 12.01 -15.12 -12.50
C ARG A 63 13.13 -14.22 -11.98
N ASN A 64 13.76 -13.44 -12.86
CA ASN A 64 14.84 -12.51 -12.50
C ASN A 64 14.39 -11.04 -12.54
N ASN A 65 13.28 -10.71 -11.87
CA ASN A 65 12.70 -9.36 -11.83
C ASN A 65 12.99 -8.66 -10.49
N TRP A 66 14.20 -8.85 -9.95
CA TRP A 66 14.58 -8.32 -8.63
C TRP A 66 14.54 -6.80 -8.56
N VAL A 67 14.97 -6.10 -9.63
CA VAL A 67 14.91 -4.64 -9.67
C VAL A 67 13.46 -4.17 -9.50
N LEU A 68 12.51 -4.74 -10.24
CA LEU A 68 11.10 -4.41 -10.09
C LEU A 68 10.58 -4.72 -8.68
N ALA A 69 10.93 -5.88 -8.11
CA ALA A 69 10.50 -6.25 -6.76
C ALA A 69 10.96 -5.23 -5.69
N LEU A 70 12.16 -4.67 -5.84
CA LEU A 70 12.74 -3.73 -4.88
C LEU A 70 12.21 -2.30 -5.03
N PHE A 71 11.90 -1.87 -6.25
CA PHE A 71 11.49 -0.48 -6.53
C PHE A 71 9.95 -0.29 -6.60
N LEU A 72 9.18 -1.35 -6.81
CA LEU A 72 7.72 -1.28 -6.88
C LEU A 72 7.05 -0.63 -5.65
N PRO A 73 7.49 -0.86 -4.39
CA PRO A 73 6.93 -0.14 -3.25
C PRO A 73 6.96 1.38 -3.42
N ILE A 74 8.11 1.92 -3.85
CA ILE A 74 8.31 3.36 -4.03
C ILE A 74 7.50 3.87 -5.22
N ILE A 75 7.51 3.14 -6.34
CA ILE A 75 6.72 3.49 -7.53
C ILE A 75 5.23 3.55 -7.17
N ASN A 76 4.72 2.54 -6.45
CA ASN A 76 3.33 2.50 -6.02
C ASN A 76 2.99 3.63 -5.06
N ALA A 77 3.92 4.03 -4.19
CA ALA A 77 3.72 5.16 -3.28
C ALA A 77 3.54 6.47 -4.05
N ILE A 78 4.41 6.72 -5.04
CA ILE A 78 4.33 7.91 -5.90
C ILE A 78 3.01 7.92 -6.69
N VAL A 79 2.66 6.79 -7.33
CA VAL A 79 1.41 6.68 -8.10
C VAL A 79 0.20 6.87 -7.21
N THR A 80 0.19 6.25 -6.02
CA THR A 80 -0.91 6.41 -5.05
C THR A 80 -1.04 7.85 -4.59
N PHE A 81 0.08 8.51 -4.27
CA PHE A 81 0.06 9.92 -3.86
C PHE A 81 -0.61 10.80 -4.92
N LEU A 82 -0.25 10.62 -6.20
CA LEU A 82 -0.88 11.34 -7.31
C LEU A 82 -2.38 11.04 -7.42
N ILE A 83 -2.78 9.77 -7.27
CA ILE A 83 -4.20 9.37 -7.27
C ILE A 83 -4.93 10.03 -6.10
N THR A 84 -4.38 9.98 -4.90
CA THR A 84 -4.98 10.59 -3.70
C THR A 84 -5.19 12.09 -3.90
N VAL A 85 -4.19 12.82 -4.41
CA VAL A 85 -4.33 14.26 -4.71
C VAL A 85 -5.48 14.52 -5.69
N VAL A 86 -5.59 13.71 -6.75
CA VAL A 86 -6.68 13.84 -7.74
C VAL A 86 -8.05 13.51 -7.12
N VAL A 87 -8.14 12.46 -6.31
CA VAL A 87 -9.40 12.05 -5.65
C VAL A 87 -9.87 13.12 -4.67
N LEU A 88 -8.96 13.67 -3.85
CA LEU A 88 -9.29 14.74 -2.92
C LEU A 88 -9.75 16.00 -3.65
N TRP A 89 -9.07 16.36 -4.74
CA TRP A 89 -9.42 17.53 -5.55
C TRP A 89 -10.78 17.38 -6.25
N LEU A 90 -11.06 16.22 -6.84
CA LEU A 90 -12.34 15.96 -7.52
C LEU A 90 -13.50 15.73 -6.55
N GLY A 91 -13.23 15.13 -5.40
CA GLY A 91 -14.23 14.82 -4.37
C GLY A 91 -14.63 16.02 -3.51
N SER A 92 -13.92 17.16 -3.63
CA SER A 92 -14.11 18.34 -2.77
C SER A 92 -14.02 18.00 -1.27
N PHE A 93 -13.13 17.07 -0.91
CA PHE A 93 -12.91 16.67 0.48
C PHE A 93 -12.07 17.73 1.21
N ASP A 94 -12.39 18.01 2.48
CA ASP A 94 -11.76 19.06 3.28
C ASP A 94 -10.35 18.70 3.80
N GLY A 95 -9.76 17.59 3.35
CA GLY A 95 -8.44 17.12 3.80
C GLY A 95 -8.45 16.64 5.26
N ASN A 96 -9.49 15.90 5.63
CA ASN A 96 -9.56 15.21 6.91
C ASN A 96 -8.51 14.09 6.91
N PRO A 97 -7.55 14.05 7.85
CA PRO A 97 -6.46 13.08 7.74
C PRO A 97 -6.92 11.63 7.87
N VAL A 98 -8.05 11.35 8.51
CA VAL A 98 -8.67 10.01 8.50
C VAL A 98 -9.01 9.60 7.07
N GLU A 99 -9.64 10.50 6.31
CA GLU A 99 -10.03 10.25 4.91
C GLU A 99 -8.80 10.11 4.03
N ASP A 100 -7.80 10.98 4.21
CA ASP A 100 -6.55 10.95 3.46
C ASP A 100 -5.82 9.60 3.65
N ILE A 101 -5.71 9.13 4.91
CA ILE A 101 -5.10 7.84 5.24
C ILE A 101 -5.90 6.69 4.64
N LEU A 102 -7.24 6.70 4.72
CA LEU A 102 -8.08 5.64 4.16
C LEU A 102 -7.97 5.59 2.63
N ILE A 103 -8.08 6.74 1.95
CA ILE A 103 -7.98 6.83 0.49
C ILE A 103 -6.60 6.37 0.03
N PHE A 104 -5.53 6.88 0.65
CA PHE A 104 -4.17 6.50 0.32
C PHE A 104 -3.93 5.01 0.58
N GLY A 105 -4.24 4.53 1.78
CA GLY A 105 -3.96 3.16 2.19
C GLY A 105 -4.73 2.12 1.39
N VAL A 106 -6.03 2.34 1.13
CA VAL A 106 -6.83 1.44 0.30
C VAL A 106 -6.30 1.43 -1.14
N THR A 107 -6.05 2.60 -1.72
CA THR A 107 -5.54 2.72 -3.09
C THR A 107 -4.19 2.04 -3.24
N TYR A 108 -3.27 2.30 -2.33
CA TYR A 108 -1.92 1.72 -2.34
C TYR A 108 -1.96 0.21 -2.18
N THR A 109 -2.82 -0.32 -1.31
CA THR A 109 -3.00 -1.76 -1.11
C THR A 109 -3.49 -2.43 -2.38
N LEU A 110 -4.54 -1.87 -3.00
CA LEU A 110 -5.15 -2.43 -4.22
C LEU A 110 -4.19 -2.34 -5.41
N LEU A 111 -3.48 -1.22 -5.56
CA LEU A 111 -2.48 -1.05 -6.60
C LEU A 111 -1.35 -2.08 -6.44
N SER A 112 -0.77 -2.18 -5.25
CA SER A 112 0.33 -3.10 -4.97
C SER A 112 -0.05 -4.55 -5.16
N ALA A 113 -1.22 -4.96 -4.68
CA ALA A 113 -1.71 -6.32 -4.87
C ALA A 113 -2.01 -6.62 -6.35
N THR A 114 -2.64 -5.69 -7.06
CA THR A 114 -2.90 -5.83 -8.51
C THR A 114 -1.62 -5.99 -9.29
N VAL A 115 -0.64 -5.11 -9.05
CA VAL A 115 0.66 -5.14 -9.73
C VAL A 115 1.41 -6.42 -9.40
N GLY A 116 1.43 -6.83 -8.12
CA GLY A 116 2.04 -8.08 -7.68
C GLY A 116 1.44 -9.28 -8.39
N LEU A 117 0.10 -9.38 -8.42
CA LEU A 117 -0.58 -10.46 -9.11
C LEU A 117 -0.36 -10.43 -10.62
N VAL A 118 -0.41 -9.28 -11.29
CA VAL A 118 -0.26 -9.17 -12.74
C VAL A 118 1.16 -9.54 -13.18
N LEU A 119 2.18 -9.01 -12.50
CA LEU A 119 3.57 -9.19 -12.92
C LEU A 119 4.17 -10.54 -12.52
N TRP A 120 3.70 -11.14 -11.41
CA TRP A 120 4.19 -12.44 -10.91
C TRP A 120 3.32 -13.64 -11.26
N ARG A 121 2.12 -13.44 -11.83
CA ARG A 121 1.34 -14.54 -12.40
C ARG A 121 2.10 -15.16 -13.56
N LYS A 122 2.33 -16.48 -13.47
CA LYS A 122 2.87 -17.27 -14.59
C LYS A 122 1.88 -17.19 -15.75
N ILE A 123 2.33 -16.68 -16.90
CA ILE A 123 1.79 -17.05 -18.21
C ILE A 123 2.47 -18.35 -18.58
#